data_AF-A0AAV4IKN4-F1
#
_entry.id   AF-A0AAV4IKN4-F1
#
_cell.length_a   1.000
_cell.length_b   1.000
_cell.length_c   1.000
_cell.angle_alpha   90.00
_cell.angle_beta   90.00
_cell.angle_gamma   90.00
#
_symmetry.space_group_name_H-M   'P 1'
#
loop_
_entity.id
_entity.type
_entity.pdbx_description
1 polymer ?
#
loop_
_entity_poly.entity_id
_entity_poly.type
_entity_poly.pdbx_seq_one_letter_code
_entity_poly.pdbx_strand_id
1 'polypeptide(L)'
;MDVFESFAFDITLEAPVDESIDSYLDYLLKTYMHSSSLFPPTVWANSGFNIKRTTNGYEAFRKQLDSVFYSAHPTVFELVNRLQDIIFESGFKMRGADDTARSKTATERKKAVWIEEIMKQFEDGNINRKVYLRRISCAGLPATRL
;
A
#
# COMPACT_ATOMS: atom_id res chain seq x y z
N MET A 1 -13.62 6.12 8.98
CA MET A 1 -12.55 6.61 9.86
C MET A 1 -11.81 7.70 9.13
N ASP A 2 -11.69 8.88 9.71
CA ASP A 2 -10.88 9.95 9.13
C ASP A 2 -9.39 9.64 9.35
N VAL A 3 -8.64 9.55 8.25
CA VAL A 3 -7.20 9.24 8.24
C VAL A 3 -6.40 10.35 8.92
N PHE A 4 -6.80 11.60 8.70
CA PHE A 4 -6.12 12.75 9.26
C PHE A 4 -6.28 12.81 10.78
N GLU A 5 -7.51 12.62 11.28
CA GLU A 5 -7.74 12.57 12.74
C GLU A 5 -6.91 11.48 13.40
N SER A 6 -6.82 10.31 12.78
CA SER A 6 -6.04 9.21 13.35
C SER A 6 -4.56 9.53 13.38
N PHE A 7 -4.03 10.12 12.31
CA PHE A 7 -2.64 10.55 12.26
C PHE A 7 -2.35 11.60 13.35
N ALA A 8 -3.21 12.60 13.51
CA ALA A 8 -3.00 13.66 14.49
C ALA A 8 -3.07 13.17 15.95
N PHE A 9 -4.09 12.38 16.29
CA PHE A 9 -4.37 12.01 17.68
C PHE A 9 -3.76 10.69 18.14
N ASP A 10 -3.59 9.72 17.23
CA ASP A 10 -3.09 8.38 17.60
C ASP A 10 -1.60 8.20 17.27
N ILE A 11 -1.03 9.02 16.37
CA ILE A 11 0.38 8.91 15.93
C ILE A 11 1.20 10.11 16.41
N THR A 12 0.87 11.32 15.95
CA THR A 12 1.68 12.51 16.25
C THR A 12 1.69 12.84 17.75
N LEU A 13 0.54 12.71 18.43
CA LEU A 13 0.44 13.00 19.86
C LEU A 13 1.20 12.00 20.75
N GLU A 14 1.43 10.77 20.27
CA GLU A 14 2.15 9.72 21.01
C GLU A 14 3.61 9.59 20.57
N ALA A 15 4.08 10.44 19.64
CA ALA A 15 5.43 10.40 19.13
C ALA A 15 6.47 10.83 20.20
N PRO A 16 7.67 10.24 20.22
CA PRO A 16 8.76 10.72 21.07
C PRO A 16 9.16 12.14 20.65
N VAL A 17 9.59 12.96 21.61
CA VAL A 17 10.15 14.28 21.33
C VAL A 17 11.54 14.09 20.72
N ASP A 18 11.63 14.25 19.41
CA ASP A 18 12.86 14.13 18.64
C ASP A 18 12.74 14.90 17.32
N GLU A 19 13.73 15.74 17.01
CA GLU A 19 13.70 16.63 15.85
C GLU A 19 13.63 15.87 14.51
N SER A 20 14.25 14.69 14.43
CA SER A 20 14.20 13.87 13.22
C SER A 20 12.82 13.24 13.01
N ILE A 21 12.17 12.84 14.11
CA ILE A 21 10.79 12.34 14.09
C ILE A 21 9.83 13.47 13.72
N ASP A 22 9.99 14.64 14.33
CA ASP A 22 9.16 15.82 14.03
C ASP A 22 9.27 16.19 12.55
N SER A 23 10.49 16.29 12.01
CA SER A 23 10.71 16.57 10.59
C SER A 23 10.07 15.53 9.67
N TYR A 24 10.06 14.26 10.07
CA TYR A 24 9.46 13.18 9.30
C TYR A 24 7.92 13.24 9.35
N LEU A 25 7.34 13.48 10.52
CA LEU A 25 5.90 13.65 10.68
C LEU A 25 5.39 14.87 9.90
N ASP A 26 6.16 15.96 9.89
CA ASP A 26 5.87 17.17 9.11
C ASP A 26 5.85 16.90 7.60
N TYR A 27 6.80 16.09 7.13
CA TYR A 27 6.83 15.64 5.75
C TYR A 27 5.60 14.79 5.40
N LEU A 28 5.24 13.83 6.27
CA LEU A 28 4.05 12.99 6.06
C LEU A 28 2.77 13.82 6.04
N LEU A 29 2.64 14.77 6.96
CA LEU A 29 1.51 15.68 7.05
C LEU A 29 1.31 16.46 5.75
N LYS A 30 2.38 17.07 5.24
CA LYS A 30 2.37 17.90 4.03
C LYS A 30 2.17 17.06 2.76
N THR A 31 2.80 15.90 2.67
CA THR A 31 2.83 15.09 1.44
C THR A 31 1.65 14.14 1.30
N TYR A 32 1.09 13.63 2.41
CA TYR A 32 0.12 12.52 2.37
C TYR A 32 -1.19 12.70 3.15
N MET A 33 -1.22 13.51 4.22
CA MET A 33 -2.33 13.46 5.18
C MET A 33 -3.41 14.52 4.95
N HIS A 34 -3.08 15.66 4.34
CA HIS A 34 -4.04 16.72 4.08
C HIS A 34 -4.80 16.48 2.76
N SER A 35 -6.02 17.01 2.64
CA SER A 35 -6.80 16.92 1.41
C SER A 35 -6.15 17.63 0.22
N SER A 36 -5.32 18.65 0.50
CA SER A 36 -4.52 19.39 -0.49
C SER A 36 -3.06 18.91 -0.59
N SER A 37 -2.73 17.77 0.01
CA SER A 37 -1.40 17.18 -0.10
C SER A 37 -1.11 16.72 -1.53
N LEU A 38 0.17 16.50 -1.85
CA LEU A 38 0.59 15.99 -3.17
C LEU A 38 -0.04 14.61 -3.46
N PHE A 39 -0.19 13.78 -2.43
CA PHE A 39 -0.82 12.47 -2.50
C PHE A 39 -1.88 12.33 -1.39
N PRO A 40 -3.07 12.94 -1.55
CA PRO A 40 -4.06 12.99 -0.49
C PRO A 40 -4.59 11.60 -0.14
N PRO A 41 -5.17 11.40 1.06
CA PRO A 41 -5.66 10.09 1.50
C PRO A 41 -6.63 9.42 0.52
N THR A 42 -7.40 10.20 -0.24
CA THR A 42 -8.31 9.68 -1.28
C THR A 42 -7.61 8.87 -2.37
N VAL A 43 -6.30 9.07 -2.59
CA VAL A 43 -5.52 8.35 -3.62
C VAL A 43 -5.02 7.00 -3.10
N TRP A 44 -4.68 6.88 -1.83
CA TRP A 44 -3.99 5.70 -1.27
C TRP A 44 -4.74 4.99 -0.14
N ALA A 45 -5.57 5.71 0.62
CA ALA A 45 -6.37 5.19 1.72
C ALA A 45 -7.75 4.74 1.21
N ASN A 46 -7.77 3.74 0.33
CA ASN A 46 -9.02 3.07 -0.03
C ASN A 46 -9.41 2.09 1.08
N SER A 47 -10.67 2.16 1.52
CA SER A 47 -11.29 1.28 2.53
C SER A 47 -11.53 -0.14 2.03
N GLY A 48 -11.37 -0.39 0.73
CA GLY A 48 -11.48 -1.72 0.16
C GLY A 48 -10.38 -2.67 0.68
N PHE A 49 -10.80 -3.85 1.13
CA PHE A 49 -9.91 -4.96 1.47
C PHE A 49 -9.32 -5.59 0.19
N ASN A 50 -8.40 -4.87 -0.44
CA ASN A 50 -7.52 -5.45 -1.44
C ASN A 50 -6.24 -5.88 -0.73
N ILE A 51 -6.10 -7.19 -0.47
CA ILE A 51 -4.91 -7.82 0.13
C ILE A 51 -3.64 -7.49 -0.66
N LYS A 52 -3.78 -7.03 -1.91
CA LYS A 52 -2.68 -6.63 -2.78
C LYS A 52 -2.09 -5.26 -2.41
N ARG A 53 -1.89 -4.96 -1.12
CA ARG A 53 -1.02 -3.87 -0.64
C ARG A 53 0.45 -4.30 -0.71
N THR A 54 0.85 -4.95 -1.80
CA THR A 54 2.23 -5.42 -1.98
C THR A 54 2.94 -4.51 -2.97
N THR A 55 4.15 -4.09 -2.61
CA THR A 55 5.07 -3.39 -3.52
C THR A 55 5.56 -4.31 -4.65
N ASN A 56 5.26 -5.61 -4.58
CA ASN A 56 5.62 -6.63 -5.58
C ASN A 56 5.35 -6.19 -7.03
N GLY A 57 4.26 -5.48 -7.30
CA GLY A 57 3.96 -4.98 -8.64
C GLY A 57 4.95 -3.92 -9.11
N TYR A 58 5.20 -2.92 -8.26
CA TYR A 58 6.19 -1.87 -8.52
C TYR A 58 7.62 -2.44 -8.58
N GLU A 59 7.98 -3.31 -7.64
CA GLU A 59 9.30 -3.96 -7.60
C GLU A 59 9.54 -4.86 -8.81
N ALA A 60 8.53 -5.62 -9.25
CA ALA A 60 8.62 -6.43 -10.46
C ALA A 60 8.78 -5.56 -11.70
N PHE A 61 8.00 -4.48 -11.82
CA PHE A 61 8.15 -3.52 -12.91
C PHE A 61 9.53 -2.86 -12.90
N ARG A 62 9.99 -2.40 -11.73
CA ARG A 62 11.32 -1.79 -11.57
C ARG A 62 12.42 -2.77 -11.94
N LYS A 63 12.34 -4.01 -11.47
CA LYS A 63 13.27 -5.08 -11.85
C LYS A 63 13.26 -5.34 -13.36
N GLN A 64 12.09 -5.36 -13.98
CA GLN A 64 11.97 -5.52 -15.43
C GLN A 64 12.60 -4.33 -16.16
N LEU A 65 12.35 -3.11 -15.71
CA LEU A 65 12.94 -1.89 -16.24
C LEU A 65 14.46 -1.89 -16.13
N ASP A 66 14.99 -2.17 -14.93
CA ASP A 66 16.42 -2.27 -14.65
C ASP A 66 17.07 -3.39 -15.47
N SER A 67 16.34 -4.48 -15.74
CA SER A 67 16.82 -5.59 -16.59
C SER A 67 16.86 -5.28 -18.09
N VAL A 68 16.45 -4.08 -18.50
CA VAL A 68 16.43 -3.69 -19.91
C VAL A 68 17.41 -2.55 -20.18
N PHE A 69 17.75 -1.74 -19.17
CA PHE A 69 18.72 -0.66 -19.26
C PHE A 69 20.09 -1.06 -18.69
N TYR A 70 20.85 -1.86 -19.44
CA TYR A 70 22.24 -2.19 -19.11
C TYR A 70 23.26 -1.21 -19.70
N SER A 71 22.83 -0.35 -20.63
CA SER A 71 23.66 0.73 -21.19
C SER A 71 23.65 1.92 -20.23
N ALA A 72 24.81 2.51 -19.97
CA ALA A 72 24.91 3.76 -19.22
C ALA A 72 24.14 4.91 -19.89
N HIS A 73 23.99 4.87 -21.22
CA HIS A 73 23.32 5.88 -22.03
C HIS A 73 22.49 5.23 -23.16
N PRO A 74 21.32 4.64 -22.88
CA PRO A 74 20.44 4.12 -23.92
C PRO A 74 19.93 5.28 -24.78
N THR A 75 19.77 5.05 -26.09
CA THR A 75 19.16 6.06 -26.96
C THR A 75 17.68 6.23 -26.63
N VAL A 76 17.11 7.42 -26.88
CA VAL A 76 15.67 7.66 -26.66
C VAL A 76 14.81 6.67 -27.44
N PHE A 77 15.22 6.29 -28.65
CA PHE A 77 14.51 5.30 -29.47
C PHE A 77 14.52 3.91 -28.83
N GLU A 78 15.65 3.50 -28.27
CA GLU A 78 15.76 2.21 -27.58
C GLU A 78 14.93 2.18 -26.30
N LEU A 79 14.94 3.28 -25.52
CA LEU A 79 14.05 3.46 -24.37
C LEU A 79 12.57 3.32 -24.75
N VAL A 80 12.12 3.98 -25.81
CA VAL A 80 10.72 3.95 -26.25
C VAL A 80 10.31 2.55 -26.69
N ASN A 81 11.12 1.88 -27.51
CA ASN A 81 10.82 0.52 -27.98
C ASN A 81 10.69 -0.46 -26.81
N ARG A 82 11.60 -0.37 -25.84
CA ARG A 82 11.59 -1.23 -24.66
C ARG A 82 10.40 -0.97 -23.74
N LEU A 83 10.00 0.28 -23.56
CA LEU A 83 8.77 0.60 -22.82
C LEU A 83 7.53 0.05 -23.53
N GLN A 84 7.48 0.13 -24.86
CA GLN A 84 6.39 -0.45 -25.64
C GLN A 84 6.31 -1.97 -25.46
N ASP A 85 7.44 -2.68 -25.47
CA ASP A 85 7.51 -4.12 -25.21
C ASP A 85 6.94 -4.46 -23.82
N ILE A 86 7.37 -3.75 -22.77
CA ILE A 86 6.90 -3.96 -21.39
C ILE A 86 5.39 -3.74 -21.28
N ILE A 87 4.87 -2.66 -21.88
CA ILE A 87 3.44 -2.33 -21.88
C ILE A 87 2.66 -3.39 -22.65
N PHE A 88 3.15 -3.84 -23.81
CA PHE A 88 2.50 -4.87 -24.61
C PHE A 88 2.43 -6.20 -23.88
N GLU A 89 3.54 -6.68 -23.33
CA GLU A 89 3.57 -7.92 -22.55
C GLU A 89 2.65 -7.86 -21.34
N SER A 90 2.68 -6.74 -20.61
CA SER A 90 1.84 -6.53 -19.43
C SER A 90 0.36 -6.57 -19.82
N GLY A 91 -0.03 -5.84 -20.87
CA GLY A 91 -1.40 -5.84 -21.39
C GLY A 91 -1.84 -7.20 -21.91
N PHE A 92 -0.95 -7.95 -22.56
CA PHE A 92 -1.23 -9.31 -23.01
C PHE A 92 -1.46 -10.27 -21.84
N LYS A 93 -0.57 -10.23 -20.82
CA LYS A 93 -0.72 -11.01 -19.59
C LYS A 93 -2.00 -10.65 -18.84
N MET A 94 -2.35 -9.37 -18.76
CA MET A 94 -3.60 -8.91 -18.13
C MET A 94 -4.84 -9.45 -18.83
N ARG A 95 -4.87 -9.43 -20.17
CA ARG A 95 -5.98 -10.01 -20.95
C ARG A 95 -6.13 -11.52 -20.74
N GLY A 96 -5.03 -12.27 -20.61
CA GLY A 96 -5.08 -13.71 -20.30
C GLY A 96 -5.37 -14.03 -18.81
N ALA A 97 -5.20 -13.05 -17.91
CA ALA A 97 -5.43 -13.23 -16.48
C ALA A 97 -6.92 -13.14 -16.11
N ASP A 98 -7.75 -12.44 -16.89
CA ASP A 98 -9.21 -12.41 -16.67
C ASP A 98 -9.83 -13.82 -16.82
N ASP A 99 -9.30 -14.64 -17.73
CA ASP A 99 -9.73 -16.03 -17.92
C ASP A 99 -9.18 -17.00 -16.85
N THR A 100 -8.18 -16.58 -16.07
CA THR A 100 -7.47 -17.43 -15.09
C THR A 100 -7.35 -16.81 -13.71
N ALA A 101 -8.34 -15.97 -13.32
CA ALA A 101 -8.36 -15.26 -12.05
C ALA A 101 -8.01 -16.20 -10.88
N ARG A 102 -6.75 -16.09 -10.42
CA ARG A 102 -6.22 -16.98 -9.39
C ARG A 102 -7.06 -16.79 -8.14
N SER A 103 -7.78 -17.84 -7.76
CA SER A 103 -8.64 -17.79 -6.58
C SER A 103 -7.79 -17.45 -5.35
N LYS A 104 -8.26 -16.52 -4.50
CA LYS A 104 -7.62 -16.20 -3.22
C LYS A 104 -7.29 -17.50 -2.51
N THR A 105 -6.04 -17.65 -2.08
CA THR A 105 -5.60 -18.79 -1.26
C THR A 105 -6.42 -18.86 0.02
N ALA A 106 -6.53 -20.05 0.64
CA ALA A 106 -7.28 -20.21 1.88
C ALA A 106 -6.80 -19.25 2.99
N THR A 107 -5.49 -18.99 3.05
CA THR A 107 -4.87 -18.03 3.98
C THR A 107 -5.31 -16.60 3.72
N GLU A 108 -5.31 -16.16 2.45
CA GLU A 108 -5.80 -14.83 2.06
C GLU A 108 -7.27 -14.64 2.40
N ARG A 109 -8.11 -15.65 2.18
CA ARG A 109 -9.53 -15.60 2.56
C ARG A 109 -9.73 -15.49 4.06
N LYS A 110 -8.97 -16.26 4.86
CA LYS A 110 -9.04 -16.18 6.33
C LYS A 110 -8.63 -14.79 6.83
N LYS A 111 -7.56 -14.21 6.26
CA LYS A 111 -7.16 -12.82 6.57
C LYS A 111 -8.24 -11.81 6.20
N ALA A 112 -8.96 -12.04 5.09
CA ALA A 112 -10.10 -11.22 4.67
C ALA A 112 -11.21 -11.17 5.71
N VAL A 113 -11.71 -12.35 6.07
CA VAL A 113 -12.80 -12.50 7.02
C VAL A 113 -12.42 -11.90 8.35
N TRP A 114 -11.19 -12.13 8.81
CA TRP A 114 -10.70 -11.56 10.07
C TRP A 114 -10.62 -10.02 10.03
N ILE A 115 -10.13 -9.41 8.94
CA ILE A 115 -10.09 -7.95 8.82
C ILE A 115 -11.50 -7.36 8.77
N GLU A 116 -12.42 -7.96 8.01
CA GLU A 116 -13.82 -7.54 7.94
C GLU A 116 -14.51 -7.62 9.31
N GLU A 117 -14.25 -8.66 10.09
CA GLU A 117 -14.78 -8.80 11.45
C GLU A 117 -14.27 -7.70 12.39
N ILE A 118 -12.98 -7.38 12.34
CA ILE A 118 -12.39 -6.30 13.13
C ILE A 118 -12.94 -4.92 12.71
N MET A 119 -13.13 -4.69 11.41
CA MET A 119 -13.75 -3.46 10.90
C MET A 119 -15.18 -3.33 11.41
N LYS A 120 -15.97 -4.42 11.36
CA LYS A 120 -17.34 -4.43 11.87
C LYS A 120 -17.39 -4.15 13.37
N GLN A 121 -16.51 -4.77 14.18
CA GLN A 121 -16.42 -4.47 15.61
C GLN A 121 -16.14 -2.98 15.90
N PHE A 122 -15.36 -2.31 15.04
CA PHE A 122 -15.09 -0.89 15.17
C PHE A 122 -16.30 -0.03 14.77
N GLU A 123 -16.96 -0.37 13.67
CA GLU A 123 -18.18 0.31 13.20
C GLU A 123 -19.34 0.19 14.20
N ASP A 124 -19.50 -0.98 14.82
CA ASP A 124 -20.49 -1.25 15.86
C ASP A 124 -20.14 -0.57 17.20
N GLY A 125 -18.97 0.08 17.32
CA GLY A 125 -18.51 0.73 18.55
C GLY A 125 -18.01 -0.22 19.65
N ASN A 126 -17.87 -1.52 19.35
CA ASN A 126 -17.40 -2.53 20.30
C ASN A 126 -15.91 -2.40 20.63
N ILE A 127 -15.12 -1.82 19.73
CA ILE A 127 -13.70 -1.51 19.95
C ILE A 127 -13.40 -0.05 19.65
N ASN A 128 -12.48 0.54 20.43
CA ASN A 128 -12.03 1.90 20.18
C ASN A 128 -11.01 1.97 19.03
N ARG A 129 -10.78 3.18 18.54
CA ARG A 129 -9.88 3.50 17.42
C ARG A 129 -8.47 2.95 17.62
N LYS A 130 -7.89 3.14 18.82
CA LYS A 130 -6.54 2.68 19.17
C LYS A 130 -6.41 1.15 19.13
N VAL A 131 -7.42 0.43 19.62
CA VAL A 131 -7.48 -1.05 19.57
C VAL A 131 -7.62 -1.53 18.13
N TYR A 132 -8.46 -0.88 17.32
CA TYR A 132 -8.61 -1.17 15.90
C TYR A 132 -7.28 -1.04 15.14
N LEU A 133 -6.61 0.11 15.26
CA LEU A 133 -5.32 0.38 14.61
C LEU A 133 -4.26 -0.65 14.99
N ARG A 134 -4.15 -0.97 16.29
CA ARG A 134 -3.22 -1.99 16.77
C ARG A 134 -3.48 -3.34 16.12
N ARG A 135 -4.73 -3.81 16.13
CA ARG A 135 -5.09 -5.10 15.53
C ARG A 135 -4.77 -5.15 14.04
N ILE A 136 -5.19 -4.14 13.28
CA ILE A 136 -4.95 -4.08 11.82
C ILE A 136 -3.45 -3.97 11.49
N SER A 137 -2.66 -3.20 12.26
CA SER A 137 -1.22 -3.06 12.03
C SER A 137 -0.46 -4.38 12.19
N CYS A 138 -0.84 -5.21 13.17
CA CYS A 138 -0.21 -6.51 13.41
C CYS A 138 -0.69 -7.60 12.44
N ALA A 139 -1.78 -7.40 11.70
CA ALA A 139 -2.35 -8.38 10.77
C ALA A 139 -1.42 -8.76 9.61
N GLY A 140 -0.48 -7.86 9.27
CA GLY A 140 0.53 -8.05 8.23
C GLY A 140 1.76 -8.84 8.68
N LEU A 141 1.99 -9.00 9.99
CA LEU A 141 3.19 -9.63 10.51
C LEU A 141 3.01 -11.17 10.57
N PRO A 142 3.97 -11.96 10.08
CA PRO A 142 3.96 -13.40 10.30
C PRO A 142 4.06 -13.67 11.81
N ALA A 143 3.33 -14.69 12.29
CA ALA A 143 3.17 -15.05 13.70
C ALA A 143 4.47 -15.49 14.42
N THR A 144 5.64 -15.24 13.85
CA THR A 144 6.93 -15.79 14.28
C THR A 144 7.88 -14.80 14.95
N ARG A 145 7.42 -13.61 15.35
CA ARG A 145 8.23 -12.69 16.17
C ARG A 145 7.38 -11.99 17.22
N LEU A 146 7.13 -12.71 18.31
CA LEU A 146 6.97 -12.17 19.66
C LEU A 146 8.00 -12.86 20.54
#